data_AF-A0A3A5BAI4-F1
#
_entry.id   AF-A0A3A5BAI4-F1
#
_cell.length_a   1.000
_cell.length_b   1.000
_cell.length_c   1.000
_cell.angle_alpha   90.00
_cell.angle_beta   90.00
_cell.angle_gamma   90.00
#
_symmetry.space_group_name_H-M   'P 1'
#
loop_
_entity.id
_entity.type
_entity.pdbx_description
1 polymer ?
#
loop_
_entity_poly.entity_id
_entity_poly.type
_entity_poly.pdbx_seq_one_letter_code
_entity_poly.pdbx_strand_id
1 'polypeptide(L)'
;MMSLTPRSDIQRSNWPRIIENLPPYWRIRHYFEWFYGRPENPIEREEMWQGSPLSRIGEITAPLLVIYGVNDVRVIKQDSEDVVSELQKLDRPVRYMVFENEGHQVRRWQNRLAMWRAIEDFLAEHLGGRSGGFDFRQLVSHLVAGG
;
A
#
# COMPACT_ATOMS: atom_id res chain seq x y z
N MET A 1 25.02 2.43 17.89
CA MET A 1 23.61 2.01 17.93
C MET A 1 22.83 2.84 16.92
N MET A 2 22.53 2.28 15.74
CA MET A 2 21.61 2.93 14.81
C MET A 2 20.21 2.77 15.37
N SER A 3 19.62 3.86 15.83
CA SER A 3 18.21 3.95 16.19
C SER A 3 17.39 3.67 14.93
N LEU A 4 16.81 2.48 14.83
CA LEU A 4 15.81 2.15 13.82
C LEU A 4 14.51 2.80 14.26
N THR A 5 14.27 4.02 13.77
CA THR A 5 12.93 4.63 13.82
C THR A 5 11.95 3.67 13.15
N PRO A 6 10.74 3.45 13.68
CA PRO A 6 9.73 2.63 13.02
C PRO A 6 9.43 3.25 11.65
N ARG A 7 9.86 2.59 10.57
CA ARG A 7 9.59 3.04 9.21
C ARG A 7 8.15 2.66 8.90
N SER A 8 7.23 3.63 8.97
CA SER A 8 5.81 3.46 8.70
C SER A 8 5.49 3.41 7.20
N ASP A 9 6.22 2.61 6.44
CA ASP A 9 5.93 2.38 5.03
C ASP A 9 4.83 1.32 4.90
N ILE A 10 3.57 1.77 4.90
CA ILE A 10 2.37 0.91 4.74
C ILE A 10 2.40 0.12 3.41
N GLN A 11 3.17 0.58 2.42
CA GLN A 11 3.36 -0.13 1.14
C GLN A 11 3.87 -1.56 1.33
N ARG A 12 4.60 -1.85 2.41
CA ARG A 12 5.13 -3.18 2.74
C ARG A 12 4.60 -3.58 4.10
N SER A 13 3.40 -4.14 4.13
CA SER A 13 2.68 -4.36 5.39
C SER A 13 3.15 -5.59 6.17
N ASN A 14 3.84 -6.55 5.53
CA ASN A 14 4.30 -7.81 6.13
C ASN A 14 5.73 -8.19 5.68
N TRP A 15 6.75 -7.87 6.49
CA TRP A 15 8.15 -8.11 6.14
C TRP A 15 8.53 -9.57 5.90
N PRO A 16 8.13 -10.55 6.75
CA PRO A 16 8.43 -11.95 6.50
C PRO A 16 7.97 -12.42 5.12
N ARG A 17 6.73 -12.09 4.77
CA ARG A 17 6.13 -12.46 3.47
C ARG A 17 6.88 -11.85 2.31
N ILE A 18 7.27 -10.58 2.41
CA ILE A 18 7.96 -9.88 1.33
C ILE A 18 9.28 -10.57 1.01
N ILE A 19 10.09 -10.91 2.02
CA ILE A 19 11.38 -11.59 1.80
C ILE A 19 11.19 -12.99 1.22
N GLU A 20 10.17 -13.73 1.68
CA GLU A 20 9.81 -15.05 1.16
C GLU A 20 9.36 -15.03 -0.30
N ASN A 21 8.69 -13.95 -0.73
CA ASN A 21 8.08 -13.83 -2.06
C ASN A 21 8.84 -12.85 -2.98
N LEU A 22 10.10 -12.52 -2.67
CA LEU A 22 10.92 -11.69 -3.54
C LEU A 22 11.06 -12.34 -4.93
N PRO A 23 10.87 -11.59 -6.04
CA PRO A 23 11.03 -12.16 -7.36
C PRO A 23 12.45 -12.71 -7.57
N PRO A 24 12.62 -13.97 -8.03
CA PRO A 24 13.93 -14.62 -8.12
C PRO A 24 14.96 -13.85 -8.97
N TYR A 25 14.48 -13.12 -9.99
CA TYR A 25 15.33 -12.34 -10.89
C TYR A 25 15.90 -11.06 -10.27
N TRP A 26 15.39 -10.59 -9.12
CA TRP A 26 15.92 -9.38 -8.48
C TRP A 26 17.31 -9.59 -7.89
N ARG A 27 17.66 -10.82 -7.47
CA ARG A 27 18.95 -11.16 -6.84
C ARG A 27 19.37 -10.26 -5.67
N ILE A 28 18.44 -9.53 -5.05
CA ILE A 28 18.70 -8.61 -3.92
C ILE A 28 18.21 -9.13 -2.57
N ARG A 29 17.81 -10.40 -2.47
CA ARG A 29 17.35 -11.01 -1.21
C ARG A 29 18.36 -10.80 -0.07
N HIS A 30 19.66 -10.93 -0.36
CA HIS A 30 20.72 -10.69 0.61
C HIS A 30 20.74 -9.25 1.17
N TYR A 31 20.34 -8.24 0.39
CA TYR A 31 20.19 -6.87 0.90
C TYR A 31 19.03 -6.77 1.90
N PHE A 32 17.88 -7.39 1.60
CA PHE A 32 16.74 -7.39 2.52
C PHE A 32 17.06 -8.15 3.81
N GLU A 33 17.69 -9.32 3.70
CA GLU A 33 18.12 -10.09 4.87
C GLU A 33 19.09 -9.30 5.75
N TRP A 34 20.00 -8.52 5.15
CA TRP A 34 20.93 -7.69 5.91
C TRP A 34 20.26 -6.57 6.70
N PHE A 35 19.19 -5.98 6.15
CA PHE A 35 18.47 -4.86 6.79
C PHE A 35 17.37 -5.31 7.75
N TYR A 36 16.69 -6.41 7.44
CA TYR A 36 15.45 -6.82 8.12
C TYR A 36 15.56 -8.18 8.82
N GLY A 37 16.59 -8.98 8.52
CA GLY A 37 16.74 -10.33 9.05
C GLY A 37 16.22 -11.42 8.12
N ARG A 38 16.40 -12.66 8.55
CA ARG A 38 16.08 -13.88 7.83
C ARG A 38 14.77 -14.49 8.32
N PRO A 39 13.77 -14.68 7.44
CA PRO A 39 12.49 -15.26 7.82
C PRO A 39 12.61 -16.72 8.29
N GLU A 40 13.71 -17.41 7.99
CA GLU A 40 13.99 -18.78 8.44
C GLU A 40 14.39 -18.86 9.91
N ASN A 41 14.89 -17.78 10.51
CA ASN A 41 15.22 -17.75 11.93
C ASN A 41 13.97 -17.30 12.72
N PRO A 42 13.43 -18.10 13.65
CA PRO A 42 12.23 -17.74 14.40
C PRO A 42 12.35 -16.42 15.19
N ILE A 43 13.55 -16.11 15.70
CA ILE A 43 13.79 -14.88 16.47
C ILE A 43 13.73 -13.67 15.54
N GLU A 44 14.47 -13.71 14.43
CA GLU A 44 14.47 -12.62 13.43
C GLU A 44 13.09 -12.47 12.77
N ARG A 45 12.38 -13.58 12.53
CA ARG A 45 11.01 -13.55 12.00
C ARG A 45 10.06 -12.78 12.91
N GLU A 46 10.15 -12.99 14.22
CA GLU A 46 9.34 -12.24 15.19
C GLU A 46 9.71 -10.75 15.17
N GLU A 47 11.01 -10.43 15.15
CA GLU A 47 11.48 -9.04 15.04
C GLU A 47 10.96 -8.36 13.76
N MET A 48 10.99 -9.07 12.62
CA MET A 48 10.42 -8.61 11.35
C MET A 48 8.92 -8.35 11.46
N TRP A 49 8.17 -9.24 12.12
CA TRP A 49 6.74 -9.07 12.33
C TRP A 49 6.44 -7.85 13.22
N GLN A 50 7.18 -7.66 14.31
CA GLN A 50 7.04 -6.49 15.19
C GLN A 50 7.37 -5.16 14.49
N GLY A 51 8.23 -5.21 13.45
CA GLY A 51 8.53 -4.09 12.56
C GLY A 51 7.58 -3.93 11.36
N SER A 52 6.62 -4.84 11.18
CA SER A 52 5.67 -4.81 10.07
C SER A 52 4.47 -3.91 10.39
N PRO A 53 4.02 -3.01 9.50
CA PRO A 53 2.85 -2.16 9.74
C PRO A 53 1.58 -2.93 10.13
N LEU A 54 1.39 -4.14 9.57
CA LEU A 54 0.22 -4.96 9.83
C LEU A 54 0.13 -5.44 11.29
N SER A 55 1.27 -5.60 11.99
CA SER A 55 1.26 -6.00 13.41
C SER A 55 0.70 -4.91 14.33
N ARG A 56 0.66 -3.66 13.87
CA ARG A 56 0.15 -2.49 14.60
C ARG A 56 -1.08 -1.88 13.93
N ILE A 57 -1.79 -2.64 13.10
CA ILE A 57 -2.96 -2.12 12.36
C ILE A 57 -4.03 -1.54 13.29
N GLY A 58 -4.19 -2.09 14.49
CA GLY A 58 -5.11 -1.59 15.51
C GLY A 58 -4.78 -0.20 16.07
N GLU A 59 -3.54 0.26 15.93
CA GLU A 59 -3.10 1.59 16.35
C GLU A 59 -3.48 2.67 15.32
N ILE A 60 -3.87 2.28 14.10
CA ILE A 60 -4.29 3.21 13.06
C ILE A 60 -5.69 3.74 13.36
N THR A 61 -5.76 5.02 13.68
CA THR A 61 -7.01 5.75 13.94
C THR A 61 -7.39 6.70 12.81
N ALA A 62 -6.42 7.10 11.99
CA ALA A 62 -6.64 7.98 10.87
C ALA A 62 -7.31 7.25 9.69
N PRO A 63 -8.21 7.92 8.95
CA PRO A 63 -8.72 7.42 7.68
C PRO A 63 -7.59 7.12 6.70
N LEU A 64 -7.72 6.04 5.93
CA LEU A 64 -6.72 5.62 4.93
C LEU A 64 -7.28 5.55 3.52
N LEU A 65 -6.52 6.08 2.56
CA LEU A 65 -6.71 5.84 1.13
C LEU A 65 -5.58 4.92 0.65
N VAL A 66 -5.94 3.72 0.21
CA VAL A 66 -5.01 2.72 -0.33
C VAL A 66 -5.17 2.67 -1.84
N ILE A 67 -4.08 2.90 -2.57
CA ILE A 67 -4.03 2.87 -4.05
C ILE A 67 -3.07 1.77 -4.47
N TYR A 68 -3.52 0.87 -5.34
CA TYR A 68 -2.73 -0.28 -5.80
C TYR A 68 -2.84 -0.51 -7.31
N GLY A 69 -1.75 -0.94 -7.94
CA GLY A 69 -1.74 -1.38 -9.34
C GLY A 69 -1.56 -2.89 -9.44
N VAL A 70 -2.44 -3.59 -10.15
CA VAL A 70 -2.50 -5.06 -10.17
C VAL A 70 -1.23 -5.72 -10.71
N ASN A 71 -0.49 -5.04 -11.58
CA ASN A 71 0.76 -5.54 -12.18
C ASN A 71 2.01 -5.09 -11.39
N ASP A 72 1.89 -4.74 -10.11
CA ASP A 72 3.04 -4.40 -9.28
C ASP A 72 3.84 -5.66 -8.92
N VAL A 73 5.05 -5.77 -9.48
CA VAL A 73 6.00 -6.86 -9.20
C VAL A 73 6.85 -6.63 -7.94
N ARG A 74 6.73 -5.44 -7.30
CA ARG A 74 7.53 -5.04 -6.13
C ARG A 74 6.80 -5.29 -4.82
N VAL A 75 5.49 -5.10 -4.82
CA VAL A 75 4.61 -5.24 -3.66
C VAL A 75 3.41 -6.08 -4.08
N ILE A 76 3.17 -7.16 -3.34
CA ILE A 76 2.12 -8.12 -3.65
C ILE A 76 0.77 -7.54 -3.25
N LYS A 77 -0.27 -7.78 -4.07
CA LYS A 77 -1.64 -7.30 -3.84
C LYS A 77 -2.15 -7.63 -2.43
N GLN A 78 -1.85 -8.84 -1.96
CA GLN A 78 -2.23 -9.33 -0.64
C GLN A 78 -1.81 -8.38 0.50
N ASP A 79 -0.66 -7.70 0.39
CA ASP A 79 -0.20 -6.79 1.45
C ASP A 79 -1.12 -5.56 1.59
N SER A 80 -1.68 -5.08 0.47
CA SER A 80 -2.67 -4.00 0.48
C SER A 80 -4.04 -4.50 0.92
N GLU A 81 -4.45 -5.69 0.46
CA GLU A 81 -5.74 -6.28 0.81
C GLU A 81 -5.84 -6.64 2.29
N ASP A 82 -4.77 -7.14 2.89
CA ASP A 82 -4.71 -7.43 4.33
C ASP A 82 -4.93 -6.16 5.15
N VAL A 83 -4.26 -5.05 4.79
CA VAL A 83 -4.44 -3.75 5.46
C VAL A 83 -5.89 -3.28 5.35
N VAL A 84 -6.48 -3.33 4.15
CA VAL A 84 -7.87 -2.90 3.94
C VAL A 84 -8.84 -3.78 4.72
N SER A 85 -8.68 -5.10 4.66
CA SER A 85 -9.52 -6.08 5.36
C SER A 85 -9.45 -5.90 6.87
N GLU A 86 -8.25 -5.78 7.44
CA GLU A 86 -8.09 -5.60 8.89
C GLU A 86 -8.67 -4.26 9.37
N LEU A 87 -8.48 -3.17 8.62
CA LEU A 87 -9.11 -1.88 8.94
C LEU A 87 -10.64 -1.94 8.87
N GLN A 88 -11.20 -2.63 7.88
CA GLN A 88 -12.65 -2.84 7.77
C GLN A 88 -13.20 -3.66 8.95
N LYS A 89 -12.50 -4.72 9.38
CA LYS A 89 -12.88 -5.50 10.58
C LYS A 89 -12.87 -4.67 11.85
N LEU A 90 -12.00 -3.66 11.92
CA LEU A 90 -11.87 -2.72 13.03
C LEU A 90 -12.81 -1.51 12.90
N ASP A 91 -13.71 -1.50 11.91
CA ASP A 91 -14.62 -0.38 11.60
C ASP A 91 -13.88 0.96 11.40
N ARG A 92 -12.69 0.89 10.81
CA ARG A 92 -11.87 2.06 10.47
C ARG A 92 -12.15 2.52 9.03
N PRO A 93 -12.29 3.85 8.79
CA PRO A 93 -12.54 4.36 7.46
C PRO A 93 -11.35 4.09 6.54
N VAL A 94 -11.58 3.24 5.53
CA VAL A 94 -10.58 2.90 4.51
C VAL A 94 -11.22 2.91 3.12
N ARG A 95 -10.58 3.61 2.18
CA ARG A 95 -10.94 3.63 0.76
C ARG A 95 -9.88 2.86 -0.02
N TYR A 96 -10.29 1.93 -0.87
CA TYR A 96 -9.39 1.12 -1.69
C TYR A 96 -9.62 1.40 -3.18
N MET A 97 -8.56 1.78 -3.89
CA MET A 97 -8.57 2.07 -5.31
C MET A 97 -7.56 1.17 -6.03
N VAL A 98 -8.06 0.36 -6.96
CA VAL A 98 -7.25 -0.62 -7.71
C VAL A 98 -7.22 -0.27 -9.18
N PHE A 99 -6.04 -0.32 -9.79
CA PHE A 99 -5.85 -0.13 -11.21
C PHE A 99 -5.36 -1.43 -11.87
N GLU A 100 -6.26 -2.09 -12.61
CA GLU A 100 -6.00 -3.38 -13.30
C GLU A 100 -4.84 -3.34 -14.31
N ASN A 101 -4.60 -2.17 -14.91
CA ASN A 101 -3.64 -1.98 -16.00
C ASN A 101 -2.44 -1.10 -15.62
N GLU A 102 -2.21 -0.92 -14.33
CA GLU A 102 -1.03 -0.26 -13.75
C GLU A 102 -0.20 -1.25 -12.95
N GLY A 103 1.04 -0.87 -12.62
CA GLY A 103 1.89 -1.60 -11.70
C GLY A 103 2.34 -0.70 -10.56
N HIS A 104 3.63 -0.74 -10.22
CA HIS A 104 4.19 0.06 -9.13
C HIS A 104 4.02 1.59 -9.25
N GLN A 105 3.77 2.08 -10.46
CA GLN A 105 3.52 3.49 -10.73
C GLN A 105 2.25 3.60 -11.56
N VAL A 106 1.41 4.58 -11.25
CA VAL A 106 0.24 4.94 -12.06
C VAL A 106 0.68 5.83 -13.22
N ARG A 107 0.89 5.23 -14.39
CA ARG A 107 1.50 5.89 -15.55
C ARG A 107 0.48 6.42 -16.54
N ARG A 108 -0.61 5.72 -16.82
CA ARG A 108 -1.61 6.17 -17.80
C ARG A 108 -2.24 7.47 -17.30
N TRP A 109 -2.36 8.47 -18.17
CA TRP A 109 -2.81 9.80 -17.75
C TRP A 109 -4.26 9.75 -17.21
N GLN A 110 -5.09 8.86 -17.74
CA GLN A 110 -6.46 8.63 -17.29
C GLN A 110 -6.50 8.16 -15.84
N ASN A 111 -5.76 7.09 -15.53
CA ASN A 111 -5.68 6.53 -14.18
C ASN A 111 -5.04 7.52 -13.21
N ARG A 112 -4.02 8.25 -13.68
CA ARG A 112 -3.36 9.28 -12.87
C ARG A 112 -4.32 10.42 -12.53
N LEU A 113 -5.16 10.84 -13.48
CA LEU A 113 -6.21 11.83 -13.21
C LEU A 113 -7.22 11.30 -12.19
N ALA A 114 -7.71 10.06 -12.35
CA ALA A 114 -8.61 9.44 -11.39
C ALA A 114 -7.98 9.34 -9.99
N MET A 115 -6.71 8.92 -9.90
CA MET A 115 -5.94 8.84 -8.67
C MET A 115 -5.85 10.20 -7.97
N TRP A 116 -5.45 11.25 -8.70
CA TRP A 116 -5.31 12.59 -8.10
C TRP A 116 -6.64 13.17 -7.64
N ARG A 117 -7.74 12.89 -8.36
CA ARG A 117 -9.09 13.28 -7.94
C ARG A 117 -9.51 12.55 -6.68
N ALA A 118 -9.30 11.23 -6.62
CA ALA A 118 -9.58 10.45 -5.42
C ALA A 118 -8.78 10.95 -4.20
N ILE A 119 -7.50 11.32 -4.39
CA ILE A 119 -6.67 11.93 -3.35
C ILE A 119 -7.23 13.30 -2.92
N GLU A 120 -7.57 14.16 -3.88
CA GLU A 120 -8.12 15.49 -3.62
C GLU A 120 -9.43 15.40 -2.81
N ASP A 121 -10.38 14.57 -3.25
CA ASP A 121 -11.65 14.36 -2.58
C ASP A 121 -11.46 13.75 -1.18
N PHE A 122 -10.57 12.76 -1.06
CA PHE A 122 -10.28 12.12 0.22
C PHE A 122 -9.69 13.10 1.24
N LEU A 123 -8.76 13.95 0.81
CA LEU A 123 -8.17 14.98 1.68
C LEU A 123 -9.20 16.06 2.03
N ALA A 124 -10.02 16.51 1.08
CA ALA A 124 -11.07 17.48 1.34
C ALA A 124 -12.11 16.97 2.34
N GLU A 125 -12.46 15.68 2.28
CA GLU A 125 -13.41 15.03 3.18
C GLU A 125 -12.90 14.94 4.63
N HIS A 126 -11.61 14.61 4.82
CA HIS A 126 -11.07 14.29 6.14
C HIS A 126 -10.26 15.42 6.79
N LEU A 127 -9.69 16.33 5.99
CA LEU A 127 -8.92 17.49 6.46
C LEU A 127 -9.62 18.83 6.19
N GLY A 128 -10.74 18.81 5.45
CA GLY A 128 -11.42 20.01 4.97
C GLY A 128 -10.75 20.62 3.74
N GLY A 129 -11.34 21.71 3.23
CA GLY A 129 -10.85 22.43 2.05
C GLY A 129 -11.79 22.34 0.87
N ARG A 130 -11.25 22.48 -0.34
CA ARG A 130 -12.00 22.41 -1.60
C ARG A 130 -11.51 21.20 -2.39
N SER A 131 -12.45 20.45 -2.97
CA SER A 131 -12.15 19.58 -4.10
C SER A 131 -12.69 20.21 -5.38
N GLY A 132 -12.02 19.96 -6.50
CA GLY A 132 -12.42 20.46 -7.81
C GLY A 132 -13.70 19.81 -8.37
N GLY A 133 -14.29 18.86 -7.64
CA GLY A 133 -15.51 18.17 -8.04
C GLY A 133 -15.36 17.36 -9.33
N PHE A 134 -16.50 17.09 -9.96
CA PHE A 134 -16.57 16.33 -11.20
C PHE A 134 -16.00 17.11 -12.40
N ASP A 135 -15.11 16.47 -13.16
CA ASP A 135 -14.56 16.95 -14.44
C ASP A 135 -14.93 15.95 -15.54
N PHE A 136 -15.40 16.40 -16.70
CA PHE A 136 -15.75 15.54 -17.84
C PHE A 136 -14.60 14.61 -18.28
N ARG A 137 -13.34 15.00 -18.04
CA ARG A 137 -12.17 14.13 -18.29
C ARG A 137 -12.18 12.87 -17.40
N GLN A 138 -12.89 12.88 -16.28
CA GLN A 138 -13.07 11.71 -15.42
C GLN A 138 -13.95 10.63 -16.08
N LEU A 139 -14.84 10.97 -17.02
CA LEU A 139 -15.61 9.95 -17.76
C LEU A 139 -14.69 9.03 -18.56
N VAL A 140 -13.61 9.59 -19.12
CA VAL A 140 -12.60 8.84 -19.88
C VAL A 140 -11.72 7.99 -18.96
N SER A 141 -11.58 8.35 -17.67
CA SER A 141 -10.81 7.57 -16.71
C SER A 141 -11.58 6.41 -16.09
N HIS A 142 -12.89 6.57 -15.83
CA HIS A 142 -13.72 5.50 -15.25
C HIS A 142 -13.90 4.32 -16.23
N LEU A 143 -13.85 4.56 -17.54
CA LEU A 143 -13.86 3.51 -18.58
C LEU A 143 -12.62 2.59 -18.54
N VAL A 144 -11.58 2.96 -17.80
CA VAL A 144 -10.27 2.27 -17.76
C VAL A 144 -9.98 1.69 -16.38
N ALA A 145 -10.62 2.21 -15.33
CA ALA A 145 -10.44 1.81 -13.93
C ALA A 145 -11.54 0.85 -13.41
N GLY A 146 -12.57 0.57 -14.22
CA GLY A 146 -13.67 -0.33 -13.85
C GLY A 146 -14.14 -1.18 -15.02
N GLY A 147 -13.73 -2.45 -14.99
CA GLY A 147 -14.24 -3.58 -15.76
C GLY A 147 -13.95 -4.84 -14.98
#